data_AF-A0A9P1I2C7-F1
#
_entry.id   AF-A0A9P1I2C7-F1
#
_cell.length_a   1.000
_cell.length_b   1.000
_cell.length_c   1.000
_cell.angle_alpha   90.00
_cell.angle_beta   90.00
_cell.angle_gamma   90.00
#
_symmetry.space_group_name_H-M   'P 1'
#
loop_
_entity.id
_entity.type
_entity.pdbx_description
1 polymer ?
#
loop_
_entity_poly.entity_id
_entity_poly.type
_entity_poly.pdbx_seq_one_letter_code
_entity_poly.pdbx_strand_id
1 'polypeptide(L)'
;MDRRKFSVGRQSLLASHTNQKTPTRQRFSGLQTPLTAKRDARFSLGAAPAARRMSVFKQPNAMPRVDTSDKKYQQEMIAKIYDFIVELDGEEAVTIQHIAKPTQKDFIGFLEMIYECLSGNYEVGDRKIAEEIPRLFSCIGYPYAIKPSYLQPVGASHNWHYLLHALCWLIDQVKISAKLEEVVGSQILLSGDNSNGNIGAFRYSWLQDHFKTCHHNKQLGLPQGTYEEEHQNLKDWFQNQDDIGGQLKAAEAAFSNLRKENAELENENGNEDKYIDDNKKLEDDIRKAKAYCEAMDQATRNSEKEKENAIFDLEEVKSEVEGIREALQEKKRIMNEQERGAFGISGPEARAMMAEFDQNRVLIREVQNELEALGRERWNIQPKESQGFAHLLSRYSHLRESIRSIRSEVLGDSSVSTDTARDIREVQQLLNNQIRPLINSTYSGIEAKKSEIRNEIGTVRQKINSFDIRMQVENEKLADSKRMLKRNQLSYQRKTEDQCHERQNVVSKIENLENEKEMLERNQRDITKMEQDLEMARRDLYDTKEKINEGFLSFEEHIASQLSGPAEIIDRMRIVVVESEKTMAEFLHNFYKVHKELRT
;
A
#
# COMPACT_ATOMS: atom_id res chain seq x y z
N MET A 1 -21.50 46.23 -47.10
CA MET A 1 -22.62 47.15 -46.87
C MET A 1 -23.03 46.93 -45.42
N ASP A 2 -22.98 47.82 -44.45
CA ASP A 2 -22.85 49.27 -44.45
C ASP A 2 -22.17 49.72 -43.15
N ARG A 3 -21.49 50.86 -43.19
CA ARG A 3 -20.85 51.51 -42.04
C ARG A 3 -21.89 52.24 -41.19
N ARG A 4 -21.69 52.32 -39.86
CA ARG A 4 -21.88 53.57 -39.09
C ARG A 4 -21.14 53.53 -37.74
N LYS A 5 -20.31 54.55 -37.54
CA LYS A 5 -19.62 54.98 -36.31
C LYS A 5 -20.51 55.98 -35.55
N PHE A 6 -20.32 56.12 -34.23
CA PHE A 6 -20.26 57.34 -33.39
C PHE A 6 -20.10 56.81 -31.93
N SER A 7 -19.03 57.00 -31.14
CA SER A 7 -18.25 58.18 -30.69
C SER A 7 -18.70 58.74 -29.32
N VAL A 8 -17.84 58.56 -28.30
CA VAL A 8 -17.36 59.53 -27.26
C VAL A 8 -18.42 60.24 -26.39
N GLY A 9 -18.34 60.39 -25.05
CA GLY A 9 -17.34 60.08 -24.02
C GLY A 9 -17.62 60.87 -22.72
N ARG A 10 -16.82 60.56 -21.67
CA ARG A 10 -16.42 61.37 -20.48
C ARG A 10 -17.40 61.79 -19.36
N GLN A 11 -17.01 61.43 -18.12
CA GLN A 11 -16.82 62.21 -16.86
C GLN A 11 -17.19 61.30 -15.66
N SER A 12 -16.28 60.78 -14.82
CA SER A 12 -15.36 61.31 -13.78
C SER A 12 -16.01 61.64 -12.42
N LEU A 13 -15.34 61.18 -11.33
CA LEU A 13 -15.31 61.66 -9.92
C LEU A 13 -16.42 61.12 -8.97
N LEU A 14 -16.21 60.65 -7.73
CA LEU A 14 -15.10 60.79 -6.75
C LEU A 14 -15.11 59.69 -5.64
N ALA A 15 -13.90 59.26 -5.24
CA ALA A 15 -13.32 58.85 -3.92
C ALA A 15 -14.14 58.05 -2.87
N SER A 16 -13.59 57.06 -2.14
CA SER A 16 -12.41 57.16 -1.24
C SER A 16 -11.86 55.77 -0.78
N HIS A 17 -10.52 55.56 -0.85
CA HIS A 17 -9.56 55.26 0.26
C HIS A 17 -9.42 53.78 0.70
N THR A 18 -8.25 53.18 1.00
CA THR A 18 -6.90 53.65 1.39
C THR A 18 -5.77 52.60 1.12
N ASN A 19 -4.61 53.13 0.69
CA ASN A 19 -3.20 52.88 1.10
C ASN A 19 -2.58 51.48 1.24
N GLN A 20 -1.49 51.23 0.49
CA GLN A 20 -0.16 50.97 1.07
C GLN A 20 0.97 51.53 0.16
N LYS A 21 1.83 52.39 0.75
CA LYS A 21 3.16 52.79 0.28
C LYS A 21 4.15 52.52 1.42
N THR A 22 5.35 52.09 1.06
CA THR A 22 6.57 51.88 1.85
C THR A 22 6.93 53.05 2.79
N PRO A 23 7.64 52.80 3.92
CA PRO A 23 9.00 53.35 4.03
C PRO A 23 10.02 52.58 4.92
N THR A 24 11.26 52.56 4.44
CA THR A 24 12.55 52.99 5.04
C THR A 24 12.80 53.03 6.58
N ARG A 25 13.97 52.46 6.97
CA ARG A 25 15.12 53.04 7.75
C ARG A 25 15.40 52.66 9.23
N GLN A 26 16.54 51.94 9.41
CA GLN A 26 17.67 52.06 10.38
C GLN A 26 17.46 52.32 11.89
N ARG A 27 18.14 51.54 12.78
CA ARG A 27 19.43 51.89 13.47
C ARG A 27 19.83 50.93 14.66
N PHE A 28 21.13 50.60 14.72
CA PHE A 28 22.04 50.23 15.86
C PHE A 28 21.77 48.98 16.73
N SER A 29 22.77 48.22 17.24
CA SER A 29 24.23 48.39 17.38
C SER A 29 24.96 47.07 17.70
N GLY A 30 26.23 46.94 17.24
CA GLY A 30 27.37 46.29 17.93
C GLY A 30 27.39 44.75 18.04
N LEU A 31 28.50 44.01 17.92
CA LEU A 31 29.93 44.31 18.01
C LEU A 31 30.75 43.26 17.20
N GLN A 32 31.85 43.74 16.62
CA GLN A 32 33.16 43.08 16.41
C GLN A 32 33.37 41.97 15.34
N THR A 33 33.81 42.46 14.17
CA THR A 33 34.93 41.98 13.31
C THR A 33 36.23 41.64 14.09
N PRO A 34 37.34 41.06 13.53
CA PRO A 34 37.73 41.07 12.09
C PRO A 34 38.56 39.89 11.46
N LEU A 35 38.42 39.79 10.13
CA LEU A 35 39.46 39.79 9.05
C LEU A 35 40.50 38.63 8.98
N THR A 36 40.84 38.05 7.82
CA THR A 36 41.39 38.70 6.60
C THR A 36 41.28 37.73 5.40
N ALA A 37 40.61 38.12 4.30
CA ALA A 37 41.15 38.59 3.01
C ALA A 37 41.83 37.51 2.12
N LYS A 38 41.11 36.92 1.15
CA LYS A 38 41.04 37.31 -0.29
C LYS A 38 42.40 37.48 -0.99
N ARG A 39 42.63 36.68 -2.04
CA ARG A 39 43.24 37.13 -3.30
C ARG A 39 42.94 36.18 -4.47
N ASP A 40 42.29 36.73 -5.48
CA ASP A 40 42.20 36.19 -6.84
C ASP A 40 43.57 36.18 -7.54
N ALA A 41 43.83 35.18 -8.39
CA ALA A 41 44.77 35.25 -9.50
C ALA A 41 44.41 34.19 -10.56
N ARG A 42 43.81 34.60 -11.68
CA ARG A 42 44.44 34.79 -13.00
C ARG A 42 44.80 33.48 -13.74
N PHE A 43 44.02 33.21 -14.78
CA PHE A 43 44.46 32.44 -15.94
C PHE A 43 45.56 33.22 -16.69
N SER A 44 46.68 32.56 -16.98
CA SER A 44 47.54 32.89 -18.14
C SER A 44 48.27 31.62 -18.60
N LEU A 45 48.28 31.42 -19.92
CA LEU A 45 48.92 30.33 -20.64
C LEU A 45 50.44 30.36 -20.48
N GLY A 46 51.05 29.17 -20.41
CA GLY A 46 52.49 28.98 -20.59
C GLY A 46 52.90 27.51 -20.48
N ALA A 47 53.21 26.91 -21.64
CA ALA A 47 54.08 25.75 -21.90
C ALA A 47 54.08 24.53 -20.95
N ALA A 48 53.80 23.35 -21.51
CA ALA A 48 53.96 22.03 -20.87
C ALA A 48 55.44 21.75 -20.47
N PRO A 49 55.67 20.87 -19.49
CA PRO A 49 55.92 19.49 -19.90
C PRO A 49 55.33 18.40 -18.98
N ALA A 50 55.17 17.23 -19.61
CA ALA A 50 55.15 15.88 -19.02
C ALA A 50 54.02 15.56 -18.01
N ALA A 51 52.98 14.93 -18.57
CA ALA A 51 52.18 13.86 -17.98
C ALA A 51 52.42 13.57 -16.48
N ARG A 52 51.71 14.29 -15.61
CA ARG A 52 51.40 13.79 -14.27
C ARG A 52 50.45 12.61 -14.44
N ARG A 53 50.98 11.39 -14.36
CA ARG A 53 50.18 10.23 -13.96
C ARG A 53 49.49 10.62 -12.65
N MET A 54 48.17 10.68 -12.64
CA MET A 54 47.41 10.79 -11.41
C MET A 54 47.60 9.50 -10.63
N SER A 55 48.58 9.48 -9.72
CA SER A 55 48.62 8.49 -8.66
C SER A 55 47.60 8.92 -7.60
N VAL A 56 46.52 8.15 -7.48
CA VAL A 56 45.48 8.32 -6.45
C VAL A 56 46.01 7.95 -5.05
N PHE A 57 47.20 7.35 -4.95
CA PHE A 57 47.89 7.18 -3.68
C PHE A 57 48.65 8.47 -3.32
N LYS A 58 47.98 9.32 -2.53
CA LYS A 58 48.67 10.25 -1.64
C LYS A 58 49.60 9.43 -0.75
N GLN A 59 50.86 9.86 -0.59
CA GLN A 59 51.70 9.30 0.48
C GLN A 59 50.93 9.41 1.80
N PRO A 60 50.83 8.33 2.57
CA PRO A 60 50.04 8.35 3.80
C PRO A 60 50.62 9.43 4.73
N ASN A 61 49.71 10.22 5.31
CA ASN A 61 50.02 11.05 6.47
C ASN A 61 50.88 10.24 7.44
N ALA A 62 52.00 10.81 7.90
CA ALA A 62 52.91 10.16 8.83
C ALA A 62 52.10 9.47 9.94
N MET A 63 52.17 8.14 10.01
CA MET A 63 51.51 7.38 11.07
C MET A 63 51.95 7.94 12.43
N PRO A 64 51.04 7.98 13.44
CA PRO A 64 51.38 8.45 14.77
C PRO A 64 52.63 7.72 15.27
N ARG A 65 53.66 8.45 15.71
CA ARG A 65 54.86 7.83 16.27
C ARG A 65 54.44 6.95 17.46
N VAL A 66 54.55 5.65 17.31
CA VAL A 66 54.38 4.70 18.41
C VAL A 66 55.59 4.86 19.34
N ASP A 67 55.35 5.15 20.61
CA ASP A 67 56.40 5.19 21.64
C ASP A 67 56.88 3.76 21.93
N THR A 68 57.75 3.25 21.06
CA THR A 68 58.33 1.90 21.18
C THR A 68 59.27 1.75 22.37
N SER A 69 59.56 2.81 23.12
CA SER A 69 60.44 2.79 24.29
C SER A 69 59.75 2.37 25.60
N ASP A 70 58.42 2.25 25.64
CA ASP A 70 57.71 1.79 26.84
C ASP A 70 57.98 0.29 27.09
N LYS A 71 58.43 -0.04 28.31
CA LYS A 71 58.78 -1.40 28.71
C LYS A 71 57.57 -2.33 28.73
N LYS A 72 56.39 -1.81 29.09
CA LYS A 72 55.16 -2.62 29.11
C LYS A 72 54.76 -3.01 27.69
N TYR A 73 54.79 -2.03 26.78
CA TYR A 73 54.52 -2.25 25.37
C TYR A 73 55.54 -3.19 24.70
N GLN A 74 56.83 -3.11 25.09
CA GLN A 74 57.84 -4.07 24.65
C GLN A 74 57.55 -5.50 25.11
N GLN A 75 57.07 -5.69 26.34
CA GLN A 75 56.67 -7.01 26.84
C GLN A 75 55.47 -7.58 26.07
N GLU A 76 54.48 -6.73 25.76
CA GLU A 76 53.33 -7.10 24.93
C GLU A 76 53.76 -7.50 23.51
N MET A 77 54.70 -6.77 22.90
CA MET A 77 55.28 -7.11 21.60
C MET A 77 56.06 -8.44 21.63
N ILE A 78 56.84 -8.69 22.68
CA ILE A 78 57.55 -9.97 22.86
C ILE A 78 56.56 -11.12 23.00
N ALA A 79 55.51 -10.96 23.81
CA ALA A 79 54.46 -11.96 23.97
C ALA A 79 53.76 -12.26 22.65
N LYS A 80 53.42 -11.23 21.87
CA LYS A 80 52.78 -11.38 20.56
C LYS A 80 53.63 -12.18 19.56
N ILE A 81 54.95 -11.94 19.55
CA ILE A 81 55.87 -12.71 18.70
C ILE A 81 55.97 -14.14 19.21
N TYR A 82 56.12 -14.34 20.52
CA TYR A 82 56.16 -15.66 21.13
C TYR A 82 54.92 -16.50 20.81
N ASP A 83 53.72 -15.95 21.04
CA ASP A 83 52.45 -16.63 20.78
C ASP A 83 52.34 -17.04 19.32
N PHE A 84 52.76 -16.17 18.39
CA PHE A 84 52.71 -16.46 16.95
C PHE A 84 53.71 -17.55 16.53
N ILE A 85 54.90 -17.58 17.13
CA ILE A 85 55.90 -18.61 16.85
C ILE A 85 55.45 -19.97 17.39
N VAL A 86 54.91 -20.01 18.61
CA VAL A 86 54.36 -21.24 19.20
C VAL A 86 53.18 -21.78 18.38
N GLU A 87 52.36 -20.89 17.83
CA GLU A 87 51.25 -21.24 16.94
C GLU A 87 51.73 -21.89 15.61
N LEU A 88 52.93 -21.55 15.13
CA LEU A 88 53.49 -22.05 13.86
C LEU A 88 54.32 -23.34 14.01
N ASP A 89 55.17 -23.46 15.04
CA ASP A 89 56.20 -24.52 15.15
C ASP A 89 56.09 -25.38 16.43
N GLY A 90 55.06 -25.15 17.26
CA GLY A 90 54.78 -25.91 18.49
C GLY A 90 55.56 -25.47 19.73
N GLU A 91 55.24 -26.06 20.90
CA GLU A 91 55.72 -25.62 22.23
C GLU A 91 57.23 -25.79 22.49
N GLU A 92 57.98 -26.53 21.67
CA GLU A 92 59.40 -26.85 21.94
C GLU A 92 60.43 -25.93 21.27
N ALA A 93 60.04 -24.97 20.42
CA ALA A 93 60.99 -24.27 19.55
C ALA A 93 61.74 -23.06 20.17
N VAL A 94 61.10 -22.23 21.01
CA VAL A 94 61.70 -20.95 21.48
C VAL A 94 61.26 -20.58 22.90
N THR A 95 62.16 -20.00 23.71
CA THR A 95 61.83 -19.43 25.04
C THR A 95 61.65 -17.91 24.96
N ILE A 96 60.73 -17.32 25.74
CA ILE A 96 60.49 -15.85 25.84
C ILE A 96 61.81 -15.04 26.02
N GLN A 97 62.80 -15.61 26.71
CA GLN A 97 64.10 -14.97 26.93
C GLN A 97 64.92 -14.79 25.64
N HIS A 98 64.81 -15.71 24.67
CA HIS A 98 65.50 -15.62 23.37
C HIS A 98 64.93 -14.49 22.50
N ILE A 99 63.64 -14.18 22.62
CA ILE A 99 63.00 -13.07 21.91
C ILE A 99 63.28 -11.72 22.61
N ALA A 100 63.44 -11.72 23.94
CA ALA A 100 63.74 -10.50 24.69
C ALA A 100 65.17 -9.97 24.45
N LYS A 101 66.13 -10.85 24.14
CA LYS A 101 67.53 -10.52 23.83
C LYS A 101 68.09 -11.42 22.73
N PRO A 102 67.68 -11.23 21.47
CA PRO A 102 68.08 -12.12 20.39
C PRO A 102 69.53 -11.87 19.97
N THR A 103 70.19 -12.93 19.51
CA THR A 103 71.38 -12.79 18.68
C THR A 103 70.99 -12.36 17.26
N GLN A 104 71.96 -11.90 16.47
CA GLN A 104 71.71 -11.54 15.08
C GLN A 104 71.18 -12.73 14.25
N LYS A 105 71.58 -13.96 14.59
CA LYS A 105 71.07 -15.17 13.95
C LYS A 105 69.62 -15.45 14.33
N ASP A 106 69.28 -15.30 15.61
CA ASP A 106 67.92 -15.54 16.09
C ASP A 106 66.93 -14.56 15.46
N PHE A 107 67.32 -13.28 15.33
CA PHE A 107 66.49 -12.29 14.66
C PHE A 107 66.23 -12.60 13.19
N ILE A 108 67.25 -13.09 12.46
CA ILE A 108 67.09 -13.49 11.05
C ILE A 108 66.17 -14.70 10.96
N GLY A 109 66.36 -15.70 11.84
CA GLY A 109 65.47 -16.87 11.89
C GLY A 109 64.01 -16.48 12.18
N PHE A 110 63.77 -15.55 13.12
CA PHE A 110 62.41 -15.05 13.37
C PHE A 110 61.83 -14.31 12.17
N LEU A 111 62.63 -13.46 11.52
CA LEU A 111 62.20 -12.72 10.33
C LEU A 111 61.85 -13.66 9.19
N GLU A 112 62.72 -14.63 8.88
CA GLU A 112 62.53 -15.62 7.82
C GLU A 112 61.27 -16.44 8.04
N MET A 113 61.11 -17.02 9.23
CA MET A 113 59.95 -17.83 9.57
C MET A 113 58.62 -17.05 9.46
N ILE A 114 58.59 -15.79 9.93
CA ILE A 114 57.39 -14.96 9.82
C ILE A 114 57.14 -14.55 8.36
N TYR A 115 58.20 -14.29 7.59
CA TYR A 115 58.08 -13.85 6.21
C TYR A 115 57.77 -14.99 5.23
N GLU A 116 58.17 -16.22 5.54
CA GLU A 116 57.82 -17.42 4.79
C GLU A 116 56.30 -17.63 4.74
N CYS A 117 55.58 -17.25 5.80
CA CYS A 117 54.11 -17.24 5.80
C CYS A 117 53.49 -16.27 4.78
N LEU A 118 54.24 -15.28 4.26
CA LEU A 118 53.78 -14.33 3.24
C LEU A 118 54.23 -14.70 1.82
N SER A 119 55.42 -15.26 1.67
CA SER A 119 55.94 -15.68 0.37
C SER A 119 56.69 -16.99 0.51
N GLY A 120 56.16 -18.06 -0.09
CA GLY A 120 56.79 -19.38 -0.04
C GLY A 120 58.23 -19.34 -0.56
N ASN A 121 59.15 -19.82 0.28
CA ASN A 121 60.60 -19.95 0.11
C ASN A 121 61.38 -18.63 0.00
N TYR A 122 61.44 -17.86 1.09
CA TYR A 122 62.36 -16.74 1.24
C TYR A 122 63.54 -17.11 2.14
N GLU A 123 64.76 -17.03 1.62
CA GLU A 123 66.01 -17.14 2.39
C GLU A 123 66.75 -15.79 2.32
N VAL A 124 67.15 -15.24 3.46
CA VAL A 124 68.04 -14.08 3.49
C VAL A 124 69.42 -14.54 3.06
N GLY A 125 69.89 -14.06 1.91
CA GLY A 125 71.23 -14.40 1.44
C GLY A 125 72.31 -13.91 2.42
N ASP A 126 73.42 -14.66 2.53
CA ASP A 126 74.57 -14.34 3.41
C ASP A 126 75.29 -12.99 3.12
N ARG A 127 74.73 -12.11 2.27
CA ARG A 127 75.34 -10.84 1.88
C ARG A 127 74.59 -9.65 2.49
N LYS A 128 75.27 -8.99 3.44
CA LYS A 128 74.95 -7.66 3.99
C LYS A 128 73.50 -7.47 4.45
N ILE A 129 73.15 -8.18 5.51
CA ILE A 129 71.91 -8.03 6.32
C ILE A 129 71.55 -6.54 6.60
N ALA A 130 72.55 -5.67 6.78
CA ALA A 130 72.36 -4.24 7.03
C ALA A 130 71.76 -3.44 5.85
N GLU A 131 71.88 -3.95 4.62
CA GLU A 131 71.30 -3.36 3.40
C GLU A 131 69.99 -4.06 2.99
N GLU A 132 69.90 -5.38 3.18
CA GLU A 132 68.75 -6.18 2.73
C GLU A 132 67.51 -5.98 3.59
N ILE A 133 67.63 -5.97 4.92
CA ILE A 133 66.47 -5.87 5.82
C ILE A 133 65.74 -4.52 5.68
N PRO A 134 66.42 -3.35 5.67
CA PRO A 134 65.74 -2.08 5.41
C PRO A 134 65.04 -2.05 4.05
N ARG A 135 65.64 -2.68 3.03
CA ARG A 135 65.06 -2.76 1.69
C ARG A 135 63.82 -3.65 1.68
N LEU A 136 63.87 -4.80 2.33
CA LEU A 136 62.73 -5.72 2.48
C LEU A 136 61.54 -5.00 3.10
N PHE A 137 61.73 -4.38 4.28
CA PHE A 137 60.68 -3.63 4.96
C PHE A 137 60.18 -2.45 4.12
N SER A 138 61.03 -1.76 3.36
CA SER A 138 60.60 -0.72 2.44
C SER A 138 59.77 -1.25 1.26
N CYS A 139 60.08 -2.43 0.73
CA CYS A 139 59.37 -3.04 -0.39
C CYS A 139 57.97 -3.53 0.00
N ILE A 140 57.81 -4.07 1.21
CA ILE A 140 56.52 -4.48 1.75
C ILE A 140 55.70 -3.32 2.33
N GLY A 141 56.22 -2.09 2.26
CA GLY A 141 55.49 -0.88 2.64
C GLY A 141 55.49 -0.56 4.13
N TYR A 142 56.51 -1.01 4.88
CA TYR A 142 56.67 -0.66 6.29
C TYR A 142 56.75 0.86 6.46
N PRO A 143 55.92 1.47 7.32
CA PRO A 143 55.77 2.92 7.39
C PRO A 143 56.95 3.66 8.04
N TYR A 144 57.85 2.96 8.75
CA TYR A 144 58.96 3.57 9.48
C TYR A 144 60.32 3.19 8.88
N ALA A 145 61.23 4.14 8.74
CA ALA A 145 62.56 3.87 8.20
C ALA A 145 63.43 3.06 9.19
N ILE A 146 63.84 1.85 8.80
CA ILE A 146 64.81 1.05 9.53
C ILE A 146 66.22 1.48 9.10
N LYS A 147 67.00 2.04 10.03
CA LYS A 147 68.38 2.44 9.72
C LYS A 147 69.32 1.23 9.79
N PRO A 148 70.31 1.11 8.89
CA PRO A 148 71.31 0.04 8.95
C PRO A 148 72.02 -0.09 10.31
N SER A 149 72.16 1.02 11.04
CA SER A 149 72.74 1.07 12.38
C SER A 149 71.97 0.28 13.43
N TYR A 150 70.66 0.06 13.25
CA TYR A 150 69.86 -0.72 14.22
C TYR A 150 70.22 -2.21 14.21
N LEU A 151 70.88 -2.67 13.13
CA LEU A 151 71.26 -4.07 12.93
C LEU A 151 72.68 -4.38 13.44
N GLN A 152 73.37 -3.40 14.04
CA GLN A 152 74.75 -3.53 14.54
C GLN A 152 74.88 -3.03 15.99
N PRO A 153 74.83 -3.89 17.03
CA PRO A 153 74.31 -5.26 17.09
C PRO A 153 72.80 -5.30 17.37
N VAL A 154 72.09 -6.23 16.73
CA VAL A 154 70.61 -6.39 16.73
C VAL A 154 70.00 -6.46 18.15
N GLY A 155 70.69 -7.09 19.11
CA GLY A 155 70.23 -7.23 20.50
C GLY A 155 70.51 -6.04 21.42
N ALA A 156 70.99 -4.90 20.90
CA ALA A 156 71.24 -3.73 21.72
C ALA A 156 69.94 -3.13 22.27
N SER A 157 69.85 -2.98 23.60
CA SER A 157 68.62 -2.56 24.31
C SER A 157 67.96 -1.27 23.81
N HIS A 158 68.71 -0.38 23.14
CA HIS A 158 68.22 0.91 22.65
C HIS A 158 67.79 0.89 21.17
N ASN A 159 68.05 -0.20 20.45
CA ASN A 159 67.66 -0.38 19.05
C ASN A 159 66.67 -1.53 18.86
N TRP A 160 66.73 -2.53 19.75
CA TRP A 160 65.93 -3.75 19.66
C TRP A 160 64.42 -3.46 19.61
N HIS A 161 63.94 -2.48 20.36
CA HIS A 161 62.51 -2.15 20.38
C HIS A 161 61.96 -1.64 19.03
N TYR A 162 62.80 -1.05 18.16
CA TYR A 162 62.39 -0.67 16.80
C TYR A 162 62.27 -1.88 15.88
N LEU A 163 63.15 -2.88 16.04
CA LEU A 163 63.12 -4.12 15.26
C LEU A 163 62.00 -5.05 15.74
N LEU A 164 61.76 -5.09 17.05
CA LEU A 164 60.64 -5.80 17.67
C LEU A 164 59.30 -5.29 17.14
N HIS A 165 59.13 -3.97 17.06
CA HIS A 165 57.95 -3.37 16.44
C HIS A 165 57.81 -3.73 14.95
N ALA A 166 58.92 -3.77 14.21
CA ALA A 166 58.91 -4.17 12.80
C ALA A 166 58.47 -5.63 12.62
N LEU A 167 58.92 -6.55 13.48
CA LEU A 167 58.47 -7.95 13.51
C LEU A 167 56.99 -8.06 13.88
N CYS A 168 56.52 -7.36 14.91
CA CYS A 168 55.10 -7.35 15.28
C CYS A 168 54.21 -6.83 14.15
N TRP A 169 54.66 -5.78 13.44
CA TRP A 169 53.95 -5.26 12.28
C TRP A 169 53.93 -6.29 11.15
N LEU A 170 55.01 -7.03 10.93
CA LEU A 170 55.06 -8.09 9.92
C LEU A 170 54.08 -9.23 10.25
N ILE A 171 54.00 -9.65 11.52
CA ILE A 171 52.99 -10.61 11.99
C ILE A 171 51.57 -10.09 11.73
N ASP A 172 51.32 -8.79 11.94
CA ASP A 172 50.02 -8.20 11.63
C ASP A 172 49.72 -8.24 10.13
N GLN A 173 50.72 -8.03 9.26
CA GLN A 173 50.55 -8.19 7.82
C GLN A 173 50.24 -9.64 7.44
N VAL A 174 50.89 -10.63 8.06
CA VAL A 174 50.57 -12.06 7.85
C VAL A 174 49.12 -12.34 8.23
N LYS A 175 48.68 -11.91 9.41
CA LYS A 175 47.30 -12.11 9.89
C LYS A 175 46.27 -11.39 9.02
N ILE A 176 46.59 -10.21 8.50
CA ILE A 176 45.73 -9.49 7.56
C ILE A 176 45.69 -10.21 6.22
N SER A 177 46.82 -10.69 5.71
CA SER A 177 46.89 -11.43 4.45
C SER A 177 46.08 -12.73 4.50
N ALA A 178 46.23 -13.51 5.58
CA ALA A 178 45.46 -14.75 5.77
C ALA A 178 43.94 -14.49 5.80
N LYS A 179 43.50 -13.45 6.53
CA LYS A 179 42.09 -13.03 6.53
C LYS A 179 41.62 -12.51 5.17
N LEU A 180 42.51 -11.85 4.44
CA LEU A 180 42.20 -11.31 3.13
C LEU A 180 42.06 -12.45 2.11
N GLU A 181 42.90 -13.50 2.14
CA GLU A 181 42.73 -14.67 1.28
C GLU A 181 41.37 -15.36 1.49
N GLU A 182 40.90 -15.48 2.74
CA GLU A 182 39.57 -16.01 3.06
C GLU A 182 38.43 -15.17 2.45
N VAL A 183 38.57 -13.84 2.47
CA VAL A 183 37.54 -12.89 2.01
C VAL A 183 37.61 -12.62 0.50
N VAL A 184 38.81 -12.60 -0.08
CA VAL A 184 39.04 -12.20 -1.48
C VAL A 184 38.60 -13.27 -2.47
N GLY A 185 38.66 -14.56 -2.09
CA GLY A 185 38.07 -15.63 -2.89
C GLY A 185 36.54 -15.50 -3.06
N SER A 186 35.88 -14.85 -2.10
CA SER A 186 34.42 -14.91 -1.95
C SER A 186 33.71 -13.57 -2.14
N GLN A 187 34.40 -12.42 -2.10
CA GLN A 187 33.70 -11.14 -1.97
C GLN A 187 34.17 -10.03 -2.91
N ILE A 188 35.46 -9.94 -3.27
CA ILE A 188 35.94 -8.86 -4.15
C ILE A 188 35.49 -9.03 -5.61
N LEU A 189 35.33 -10.26 -6.09
CA LEU A 189 34.72 -10.53 -7.40
C LEU A 189 33.19 -10.33 -7.40
N LEU A 190 32.56 -10.22 -6.23
CA LEU A 190 31.10 -10.18 -6.03
C LEU A 190 30.57 -8.82 -5.60
N SER A 191 31.42 -7.79 -5.52
CA SER A 191 31.03 -6.44 -5.08
C SER A 191 30.56 -5.53 -6.23
N GLY A 192 30.25 -6.08 -7.41
CA GLY A 192 29.66 -5.33 -8.51
C GLY A 192 28.15 -5.23 -8.34
N ASP A 193 27.63 -4.04 -8.02
CA ASP A 193 26.21 -3.67 -7.83
C ASP A 193 25.29 -3.86 -9.06
N ASN A 194 25.67 -4.70 -10.01
CA ASN A 194 24.86 -4.96 -11.19
C ASN A 194 24.60 -6.44 -11.26
N SER A 195 23.33 -6.84 -11.32
CA SER A 195 22.83 -8.20 -11.51
C SER A 195 23.46 -8.96 -12.70
N ASN A 196 24.18 -8.28 -13.61
CA ASN A 196 24.98 -8.90 -14.68
C ASN A 196 26.48 -9.04 -14.36
N GLY A 197 27.01 -8.25 -13.42
CA GLY A 197 28.42 -8.26 -13.03
C GLY A 197 28.79 -9.51 -12.23
N ASN A 198 27.88 -9.97 -11.36
CA ASN A 198 28.10 -11.20 -10.57
C ASN A 198 28.18 -12.44 -11.46
N ILE A 199 27.27 -12.57 -12.45
CA ILE A 199 27.31 -13.69 -13.40
C ILE A 199 28.58 -13.62 -14.26
N GLY A 200 28.98 -12.43 -14.71
CA GLY A 200 30.22 -12.23 -15.46
C GLY A 200 31.48 -12.59 -14.65
N ALA A 201 31.49 -12.24 -13.37
CA ALA A 201 32.59 -12.56 -12.44
C ALA A 201 32.67 -14.06 -12.14
N PHE A 202 31.53 -14.74 -11.95
CA PHE A 202 31.48 -16.20 -11.81
C PHE A 202 31.94 -16.90 -13.08
N ARG A 203 31.46 -16.46 -14.26
CA ARG A 203 31.90 -16.99 -15.57
C ARG A 203 33.41 -16.83 -15.75
N TYR A 204 33.95 -15.66 -15.42
CA TYR A 204 35.38 -15.39 -15.54
C TYR A 204 36.22 -16.21 -14.54
N SER A 205 35.78 -16.29 -13.28
CA SER A 205 36.46 -17.07 -12.23
C SER A 205 36.54 -18.56 -12.60
N TRP A 206 35.44 -19.14 -13.06
CA TRP A 206 35.39 -20.56 -13.41
C TRP A 206 36.13 -20.87 -14.72
N LEU A 207 36.03 -19.97 -15.71
CA LEU A 207 36.84 -20.07 -16.93
C LEU A 207 38.34 -20.01 -16.60
N GLN A 208 38.72 -19.12 -15.68
CA GLN A 208 40.10 -19.01 -15.21
C GLN A 208 40.55 -20.25 -14.45
N ASP A 209 39.69 -20.85 -13.63
CA ASP A 209 39.97 -22.10 -12.92
C ASP A 209 40.16 -23.27 -13.90
N HIS A 210 39.26 -23.41 -14.87
CA HIS A 210 39.38 -24.39 -15.95
C HIS A 210 40.66 -24.18 -16.76
N PHE A 211 41.04 -22.93 -17.09
CA PHE A 211 42.30 -22.64 -17.76
C PHE A 211 43.53 -23.01 -16.90
N LYS A 212 43.48 -22.78 -15.59
CA LYS A 212 44.55 -23.19 -14.66
C LYS A 212 44.68 -24.71 -14.61
N THR A 213 43.57 -25.43 -14.50
CA THR A 213 43.54 -26.90 -14.50
C THR A 213 44.05 -27.46 -15.82
N CYS A 214 43.59 -26.93 -16.95
CA CYS A 214 44.09 -27.28 -18.27
C CYS A 214 45.60 -27.04 -18.41
N HIS A 215 46.09 -25.90 -17.90
CA HIS A 215 47.51 -25.56 -17.92
C HIS A 215 48.35 -26.47 -17.01
N HIS A 216 47.83 -26.81 -15.83
CA HIS A 216 48.46 -27.74 -14.89
C HIS A 216 48.52 -29.17 -15.48
N ASN A 217 47.41 -29.66 -16.03
CA ASN A 217 47.34 -30.95 -16.71
C ASN A 217 48.28 -31.01 -17.93
N LYS A 218 48.47 -29.88 -18.63
CA LYS A 218 49.44 -29.75 -19.72
C LYS A 218 50.88 -29.77 -19.22
N GLN A 219 51.17 -29.14 -18.08
CA GLN A 219 52.50 -29.23 -17.44
C GLN A 219 52.82 -30.65 -16.96
N LEU A 220 51.80 -31.43 -16.58
CA LEU A 220 51.91 -32.85 -16.22
C LEU A 220 51.99 -33.80 -17.43
N GLY A 221 51.85 -33.27 -18.67
CA GLY A 221 52.04 -34.04 -19.91
C GLY A 221 50.90 -35.01 -20.26
N LEU A 222 49.68 -34.77 -19.74
CA LEU A 222 48.53 -35.64 -19.99
C LEU A 222 48.03 -35.55 -21.45
N PRO A 223 47.48 -36.64 -22.03
CA PRO A 223 46.98 -36.66 -23.41
C PRO A 223 45.77 -35.76 -23.61
N GLN A 224 45.60 -35.24 -24.83
CA GLN A 224 44.54 -34.27 -25.17
C GLN A 224 43.10 -34.80 -24.97
N GLY A 225 42.90 -36.11 -24.87
CA GLY A 225 41.60 -36.72 -24.61
C GLY A 225 41.06 -36.54 -23.19
N THR A 226 41.91 -36.16 -22.22
CA THR A 226 41.50 -35.91 -20.82
C THR A 226 40.76 -34.57 -20.66
N TYR A 227 40.88 -33.65 -21.63
CA TYR A 227 40.22 -32.34 -21.59
C TYR A 227 38.74 -32.38 -22.06
N GLU A 228 38.31 -33.48 -22.68
CA GLU A 228 36.95 -33.59 -23.24
C GLU A 228 35.87 -33.65 -22.15
N GLU A 229 36.17 -34.30 -21.03
CA GLU A 229 35.28 -34.39 -19.87
C GLU A 229 35.14 -33.04 -19.17
N GLU A 230 36.25 -32.30 -19.01
CA GLU A 230 36.26 -30.95 -18.45
C GLU A 230 35.50 -29.95 -19.36
N HIS A 231 35.68 -30.06 -20.69
CA HIS A 231 34.92 -29.28 -21.67
C HIS A 231 33.43 -29.60 -21.67
N GLN A 232 33.05 -30.86 -21.51
CA GLN A 232 31.64 -31.25 -21.45
C GLN A 232 30.98 -30.74 -20.18
N ASN A 233 31.67 -30.81 -19.03
CA ASN A 233 31.21 -30.23 -17.77
C ASN A 233 31.01 -28.70 -17.89
N LEU A 234 31.92 -27.99 -18.56
CA LEU A 234 31.79 -26.55 -18.83
C LEU A 234 30.55 -26.26 -19.69
N LYS A 235 30.32 -27.08 -20.71
CA LYS A 235 29.21 -26.94 -21.64
C LYS A 235 27.86 -27.18 -20.97
N ASP A 236 27.76 -28.24 -20.16
CA ASP A 236 26.55 -28.57 -19.41
C ASP A 236 26.22 -27.48 -18.39
N TRP A 237 27.23 -26.91 -17.74
CA TRP A 237 27.05 -25.77 -16.84
C TRP A 237 26.53 -24.51 -17.56
N PHE A 238 27.12 -24.16 -18.72
CA PHE A 238 26.64 -23.03 -19.53
C PHE A 238 25.18 -23.21 -19.95
N GLN A 239 24.80 -24.42 -20.37
CA GLN A 239 23.42 -24.72 -20.76
C GLN A 239 22.43 -24.64 -19.59
N ASN A 240 22.86 -25.02 -18.39
CA ASN A 240 22.03 -24.95 -17.18
C ASN A 240 21.90 -23.52 -16.62
N GLN A 241 22.89 -22.65 -16.81
CA GLN A 241 22.85 -21.24 -16.40
C GLN A 241 22.09 -20.35 -17.40
N ASP A 242 22.18 -20.67 -18.70
CA ASP A 242 21.50 -19.96 -19.77
C ASP A 242 20.12 -20.57 -20.10
N ASP A 243 19.31 -20.98 -19.11
CA ASP A 243 17.85 -21.13 -19.29
C ASP A 243 17.15 -19.76 -19.47
N ILE A 244 17.79 -18.90 -20.25
CA ILE A 244 17.24 -17.65 -20.78
C ILE A 244 15.95 -17.96 -21.54
N GLY A 245 15.85 -19.14 -22.15
CA GLY A 245 14.62 -19.59 -22.82
C GLY A 245 13.44 -19.75 -21.85
N GLY A 246 13.64 -20.42 -20.70
CA GLY A 246 12.65 -20.55 -19.65
C GLY A 246 12.33 -19.21 -18.97
N GLN A 247 13.36 -18.41 -18.68
CA GLN A 247 13.18 -17.06 -18.10
C GLN A 247 12.44 -16.11 -19.04
N LEU A 248 12.74 -16.14 -20.35
CA LEU A 248 12.04 -15.34 -21.35
C LEU A 248 10.57 -15.76 -21.47
N LYS A 249 10.30 -17.07 -21.50
CA LYS A 249 8.91 -17.59 -21.50
C LYS A 249 8.16 -17.22 -20.23
N ALA A 250 8.81 -17.27 -19.07
CA ALA A 250 8.23 -16.85 -17.80
C ALA A 250 7.94 -15.34 -17.78
N ALA A 251 8.87 -14.53 -18.30
CA ALA A 251 8.68 -13.08 -18.43
C ALA A 251 7.57 -12.73 -19.43
N GLU A 252 7.50 -13.41 -20.58
CA GLU A 252 6.42 -13.25 -21.57
C GLU A 252 5.06 -13.63 -20.99
N ALA A 253 5.00 -14.72 -20.21
CA ALA A 253 3.79 -15.12 -19.49
C ALA A 253 3.38 -14.06 -18.45
N ALA A 254 4.35 -13.52 -17.70
CA ALA A 254 4.11 -12.45 -16.73
C ALA A 254 3.61 -11.16 -17.42
N PHE A 255 4.22 -10.76 -18.54
CA PHE A 255 3.74 -9.63 -19.34
C PHE A 255 2.34 -9.87 -19.90
N SER A 256 2.04 -11.08 -20.38
CA SER A 256 0.69 -11.42 -20.83
C SER A 256 -0.34 -11.36 -19.70
N ASN A 257 0.02 -11.76 -18.48
CA ASN A 257 -0.87 -11.70 -17.33
C ASN A 257 -1.11 -10.26 -16.87
N LEU A 258 -0.05 -9.46 -16.72
CA LEU A 258 -0.14 -8.04 -16.39
C LEU A 258 -0.97 -7.26 -17.42
N ARG A 259 -0.86 -7.61 -18.70
CA ARG A 259 -1.67 -6.99 -19.76
C ARG A 259 -3.15 -7.32 -19.63
N LYS A 260 -3.50 -8.54 -19.20
CA LYS A 260 -4.89 -8.94 -18.93
C LYS A 260 -5.42 -8.21 -17.71
N GLU A 261 -4.64 -8.15 -16.63
CA GLU A 261 -5.00 -7.43 -15.40
C GLU A 261 -5.23 -5.93 -15.69
N ASN A 262 -4.35 -5.27 -16.45
CA ASN A 262 -4.58 -3.89 -16.87
C ASN A 262 -5.85 -3.72 -17.71
N ALA A 263 -6.16 -4.65 -18.61
CA ALA A 263 -7.39 -4.58 -19.40
C ALA A 263 -8.65 -4.81 -18.54
N GLU A 264 -8.57 -5.66 -17.52
CA GLU A 264 -9.64 -5.85 -16.53
C GLU A 264 -9.82 -4.59 -15.69
N LEU A 265 -8.74 -3.99 -15.20
CA LEU A 265 -8.75 -2.73 -14.45
C LEU A 265 -9.27 -1.56 -15.28
N GLU A 266 -8.89 -1.44 -16.56
CA GLU A 266 -9.43 -0.41 -17.47
C GLU A 266 -10.95 -0.59 -17.69
N ASN A 267 -11.42 -1.83 -17.78
CA ASN A 267 -12.84 -2.14 -17.90
C ASN A 267 -13.59 -1.87 -16.58
N GLU A 268 -12.94 -2.05 -15.43
CA GLU A 268 -13.46 -1.63 -14.13
C GLU A 268 -13.46 -0.09 -13.99
N ASN A 269 -12.47 0.62 -14.55
CA ASN A 269 -12.42 2.08 -14.57
C ASN A 269 -13.51 2.70 -15.45
N GLY A 270 -14.06 1.95 -16.40
CA GLY A 270 -15.30 2.34 -17.09
C GLY A 270 -16.49 2.56 -16.15
N ASN A 271 -16.45 2.03 -14.91
CA ASN A 271 -17.45 2.34 -13.89
C ASN A 271 -17.18 3.66 -13.14
N GLU A 272 -15.96 4.19 -13.16
CA GLU A 272 -15.62 5.44 -12.49
C GLU A 272 -16.43 6.61 -13.06
N ASP A 273 -16.54 6.70 -14.39
CA ASP A 273 -17.40 7.68 -15.06
C ASP A 273 -18.88 7.55 -14.66
N LYS A 274 -19.35 6.31 -14.48
CA LYS A 274 -20.72 6.03 -14.02
C LYS A 274 -20.93 6.50 -12.58
N TYR A 275 -19.96 6.30 -11.70
CA TYR A 275 -20.00 6.78 -10.32
C TYR A 275 -19.93 8.31 -10.25
N ILE A 276 -19.15 8.96 -11.12
CA ILE A 276 -19.10 10.42 -11.24
C ILE A 276 -20.47 10.96 -11.65
N ASP A 277 -21.13 10.36 -12.64
CA ASP A 277 -22.45 10.80 -13.09
C ASP A 277 -23.56 10.52 -12.07
N ASP A 278 -23.49 9.40 -11.34
CA ASP A 278 -24.44 9.11 -10.26
C ASP A 278 -24.23 10.05 -9.07
N ASN A 279 -22.99 10.42 -8.73
CA ASN A 279 -22.71 11.46 -7.72
C ASN A 279 -23.29 12.83 -8.11
N LYS A 280 -23.14 13.26 -9.38
CA LYS A 280 -23.77 14.51 -9.86
C LYS A 280 -25.29 14.49 -9.73
N LYS A 281 -25.94 13.35 -10.04
CA LYS A 281 -27.40 13.20 -9.88
C LYS A 281 -27.81 13.29 -8.41
N LEU A 282 -27.06 12.63 -7.52
CA LEU A 282 -27.32 12.69 -6.08
C LEU A 282 -27.14 14.11 -5.54
N GLU A 283 -26.13 14.85 -5.98
CA GLU A 283 -25.94 16.26 -5.61
C GLU A 283 -27.11 17.14 -6.06
N ASP A 284 -27.59 16.94 -7.29
CA ASP A 284 -28.77 17.65 -7.81
C ASP A 284 -30.04 17.32 -7.02
N ASP A 285 -30.22 16.07 -6.64
CA ASP A 285 -31.39 15.65 -5.85
C ASP A 285 -31.31 16.14 -4.40
N ILE A 286 -30.11 16.18 -3.79
CA ILE A 286 -29.89 16.86 -2.50
C ILE A 286 -30.22 18.35 -2.61
N ARG A 287 -29.82 19.01 -3.71
CA ARG A 287 -30.13 20.43 -3.93
C ARG A 287 -31.63 20.67 -4.02
N LYS A 288 -32.36 19.83 -4.77
CA LYS A 288 -33.83 19.90 -4.87
C LYS A 288 -34.51 19.63 -3.54
N ALA A 289 -34.04 18.62 -2.79
CA ALA A 289 -34.58 18.30 -1.47
C ALA A 289 -34.40 19.45 -0.49
N LYS A 290 -33.22 20.09 -0.48
CA LYS A 290 -32.97 21.30 0.33
C LYS A 290 -33.89 22.45 -0.05
N ALA A 291 -34.04 22.74 -1.34
CA ALA A 291 -34.94 23.79 -1.81
C ALA A 291 -36.41 23.51 -1.45
N TYR A 292 -36.83 22.23 -1.47
CA TYR A 292 -38.16 21.83 -1.04
C TYR A 292 -38.36 22.00 0.48
N CYS A 293 -37.37 21.62 1.29
CA CYS A 293 -37.39 21.85 2.74
C CYS A 293 -37.48 23.36 3.05
N GLU A 294 -36.66 24.19 2.41
CA GLU A 294 -36.69 25.65 2.58
C GLU A 294 -38.05 26.25 2.20
N ALA A 295 -38.64 25.78 1.08
CA ALA A 295 -39.98 26.20 0.67
C ALA A 295 -41.06 25.79 1.67
N MET A 296 -40.97 24.58 2.24
CA MET A 296 -41.90 24.10 3.26
C MET A 296 -41.74 24.84 4.60
N ASP A 297 -40.52 25.14 5.01
CA ASP A 297 -40.25 25.95 6.19
C ASP A 297 -40.83 27.36 6.02
N GLN A 298 -40.68 27.95 4.83
CA GLN A 298 -41.26 29.25 4.53
C GLN A 298 -42.79 29.22 4.51
N ALA A 299 -43.39 28.18 3.92
CA ALA A 299 -44.84 27.98 3.93
C ALA A 299 -45.39 27.82 5.36
N THR A 300 -44.66 27.08 6.21
CA THR A 300 -45.02 26.86 7.61
C THR A 300 -44.97 28.18 8.39
N ARG A 301 -43.89 28.96 8.23
CA ARG A 301 -43.77 30.30 8.84
C ARG A 301 -44.87 31.25 8.38
N ASN A 302 -45.25 31.19 7.09
CA ASN A 302 -46.34 32.01 6.58
C ASN A 302 -47.68 31.60 7.19
N SER A 303 -47.96 30.29 7.29
CA SER A 303 -49.17 29.78 7.94
C SER A 303 -49.22 30.12 9.43
N GLU A 304 -48.09 30.10 10.14
CA GLU A 304 -48.00 30.53 11.53
C GLU A 304 -48.33 32.02 11.69
N LYS A 305 -47.80 32.88 10.82
CA LYS A 305 -48.15 34.31 10.79
C LYS A 305 -49.63 34.55 10.49
N GLU A 306 -50.20 33.81 9.54
CA GLU A 306 -51.63 33.88 9.23
C GLU A 306 -52.48 33.46 10.44
N LYS A 307 -52.07 32.42 11.17
CA LYS A 307 -52.73 32.03 12.42
C LYS A 307 -52.63 33.11 13.49
N GLU A 308 -51.45 33.73 13.67
CA GLU A 308 -51.28 34.83 14.62
C GLU A 308 -52.18 36.02 14.27
N ASN A 309 -52.25 36.40 12.99
CA ASN A 309 -53.15 37.46 12.53
C ASN A 309 -54.63 37.09 12.76
N ALA A 310 -55.03 35.86 12.44
CA ALA A 310 -56.41 35.42 12.67
C ALA A 310 -56.78 35.38 14.18
N ILE A 311 -55.82 35.09 15.05
CA ILE A 311 -56.01 35.19 16.51
C ILE A 311 -56.22 36.65 16.92
N PHE A 312 -55.43 37.58 16.36
CA PHE A 312 -55.59 39.01 16.62
C PHE A 312 -56.96 39.52 16.18
N ASP A 313 -57.39 39.24 14.94
CA ASP A 313 -58.70 39.62 14.41
C ASP A 313 -59.85 39.04 15.25
N LEU A 314 -59.70 37.80 15.72
CA LEU A 314 -60.70 37.15 16.57
C LEU A 314 -60.82 37.82 17.94
N GLU A 315 -59.72 38.33 18.49
CA GLU A 315 -59.73 39.07 19.76
C GLU A 315 -60.37 40.47 19.58
N GLU A 316 -60.12 41.13 18.45
CA GLU A 316 -60.78 42.39 18.08
C GLU A 316 -62.30 42.22 17.97
N VAL A 317 -62.76 41.21 17.21
CA VAL A 317 -64.21 40.92 17.06
C VAL A 317 -64.86 40.57 18.39
N LYS A 318 -64.16 39.83 19.28
CA LYS A 318 -64.70 39.57 20.63
C LYS A 318 -64.93 40.87 21.40
N SER A 319 -63.98 41.81 21.35
CA SER A 319 -64.12 43.12 22.00
C SER A 319 -65.30 43.91 21.45
N GLU A 320 -65.50 43.89 20.12
CA GLU A 320 -66.66 44.54 19.49
C GLU A 320 -68.00 43.92 19.94
N VAL A 321 -68.07 42.58 20.01
CA VAL A 321 -69.27 41.86 20.46
C VAL A 321 -69.60 42.19 21.92
N GLU A 322 -68.60 42.31 22.79
CA GLU A 322 -68.80 42.76 24.17
C GLU A 322 -69.38 44.18 24.22
N GLY A 323 -68.82 45.12 23.44
CA GLY A 323 -69.34 46.50 23.36
C GLY A 323 -70.79 46.57 22.87
N ILE A 324 -71.18 45.77 21.88
CA ILE A 324 -72.57 45.69 21.39
C ILE A 324 -73.50 45.13 22.48
N ARG A 325 -73.03 44.17 23.27
CA ARG A 325 -73.81 43.55 24.36
C ARG A 325 -74.17 44.57 25.43
N GLU A 326 -73.22 45.42 25.79
CA GLU A 326 -73.42 46.53 26.75
C GLU A 326 -74.44 47.53 26.22
N ALA A 327 -74.33 47.95 24.95
CA ALA A 327 -75.28 48.87 24.33
C ALA A 327 -76.72 48.32 24.27
N LEU A 328 -76.87 47.01 24.08
CA LEU A 328 -78.17 46.35 24.06
C LEU A 328 -78.82 46.28 25.45
N GLN A 329 -78.02 46.08 26.50
CA GLN A 329 -78.50 46.15 27.88
C GLN A 329 -79.02 47.55 28.22
N GLU A 330 -78.33 48.61 27.78
CA GLU A 330 -78.76 49.98 28.02
C GLU A 330 -80.08 50.31 27.30
N LYS A 331 -80.25 49.90 26.03
CA LYS A 331 -81.52 50.10 25.32
C LYS A 331 -82.70 49.37 25.94
N LYS A 332 -82.49 48.16 26.46
CA LYS A 332 -83.54 47.43 27.22
C LYS A 332 -83.96 48.17 28.48
N ARG A 333 -83.00 48.84 29.15
CA ARG A 333 -83.29 49.65 30.33
C ARG A 333 -84.18 50.85 30.00
N ILE A 334 -83.92 51.55 28.90
CA ILE A 334 -84.73 52.68 28.42
C ILE A 334 -86.16 52.25 28.05
N MET A 335 -86.31 51.10 27.40
CA MET A 335 -87.61 50.55 27.00
C MET A 335 -88.49 50.25 28.23
N ASN A 336 -87.91 49.63 29.26
CA ASN A 336 -88.60 49.36 30.52
C ASN A 336 -89.01 50.65 31.26
N GLU A 337 -88.23 51.73 31.13
CA GLU A 337 -88.55 53.05 31.70
C GLU A 337 -89.73 53.70 30.95
N GLN A 338 -89.82 53.52 29.63
CA GLN A 338 -90.91 54.03 28.78
C GLN A 338 -92.24 53.31 29.03
N GLU A 339 -92.23 52.00 29.33
CA GLU A 339 -93.44 51.25 29.70
C GLU A 339 -94.00 51.66 31.07
N ARG A 340 -93.19 52.26 31.96
CA ARG A 340 -93.61 52.74 33.29
C ARG A 340 -94.14 54.17 33.29
N GLY A 341 -94.00 54.93 32.19
CA GLY A 341 -94.40 56.33 32.08
C GLY A 341 -95.84 56.52 31.59
N ALA A 342 -96.70 57.08 32.44
CA ALA A 342 -98.12 57.34 32.15
C ALA A 342 -98.35 58.57 31.24
N PHE A 343 -97.95 58.51 29.97
CA PHE A 343 -98.33 59.49 28.94
C PHE A 343 -98.84 58.79 27.67
N GLY A 344 -100.12 58.42 27.69
CA GLY A 344 -100.90 58.04 26.51
C GLY A 344 -101.98 59.09 26.20
N ILE A 345 -102.24 59.31 24.91
CA ILE A 345 -103.21 60.27 24.36
C ILE A 345 -104.65 59.86 24.79
N SER A 346 -105.47 60.81 25.23
CA SER A 346 -106.75 60.54 25.91
C SER A 346 -107.95 60.31 24.98
N GLY A 347 -108.88 59.45 25.42
CA GLY A 347 -110.02 58.93 24.65
C GLY A 347 -111.13 59.87 24.13
N PRO A 348 -111.23 61.17 24.45
CA PRO A 348 -112.19 62.06 23.78
C PRO A 348 -111.81 62.38 22.33
N GLU A 349 -110.51 62.46 22.03
CA GLU A 349 -109.98 62.84 20.71
C GLU A 349 -110.10 61.70 19.69
N ALA A 350 -110.04 60.45 20.15
CA ALA A 350 -110.30 59.26 19.34
C ALA A 350 -111.76 59.13 18.88
N ARG A 351 -112.73 59.64 19.65
CA ARG A 351 -114.16 59.54 19.32
C ARG A 351 -114.63 60.56 18.30
N ALA A 352 -113.97 61.72 18.23
CA ALA A 352 -114.25 62.74 17.20
C ALA A 352 -113.75 62.28 15.81
N MET A 353 -112.59 61.62 15.73
CA MET A 353 -112.07 61.06 14.48
C MET A 353 -112.92 59.92 13.90
N MET A 354 -113.62 59.14 14.74
CA MET A 354 -114.44 58.02 14.26
C MET A 354 -115.71 58.48 13.52
N ALA A 355 -116.26 59.65 13.84
CA ALA A 355 -117.48 60.16 13.19
C ALA A 355 -117.19 60.72 11.78
N GLU A 356 -116.05 61.40 11.57
CA GLU A 356 -115.61 61.82 10.23
C GLU A 356 -115.20 60.63 9.35
N PHE A 357 -114.73 59.54 9.95
CA PHE A 357 -114.34 58.32 9.23
C PHE A 357 -115.53 57.67 8.50
N ASP A 358 -116.71 57.61 9.12
CA ASP A 358 -117.88 56.96 8.54
C ASP A 358 -118.50 57.73 7.37
N GLN A 359 -118.40 59.07 7.38
CA GLN A 359 -118.89 59.91 6.28
C GLN A 359 -117.95 59.85 5.06
N ASN A 360 -116.64 59.80 5.29
CA ASN A 360 -115.65 59.56 4.24
C ASN A 360 -115.79 58.15 3.63
N ARG A 361 -116.27 57.16 4.40
CA ARG A 361 -116.49 55.78 3.93
C ARG A 361 -117.54 55.65 2.82
N VAL A 362 -118.54 56.52 2.81
CA VAL A 362 -119.61 56.50 1.79
C VAL A 362 -119.11 57.11 0.48
N LEU A 363 -118.39 58.23 0.55
CA LEU A 363 -117.73 58.87 -0.60
C LEU A 363 -116.65 57.96 -1.23
N ILE A 364 -115.93 57.21 -0.40
CA ILE A 364 -114.95 56.21 -0.89
C ILE A 364 -115.62 55.11 -1.72
N ARG A 365 -116.86 54.69 -1.41
CA ARG A 365 -117.56 53.65 -2.19
C ARG A 365 -118.02 54.13 -3.56
N GLU A 366 -118.43 55.39 -3.67
CA GLU A 366 -118.82 55.97 -4.97
C GLU A 366 -117.60 56.15 -5.88
N VAL A 367 -116.50 56.66 -5.33
CA VAL A 367 -115.22 56.77 -6.06
C VAL A 367 -114.65 55.39 -6.39
N GLN A 368 -114.81 54.38 -5.53
CA GLN A 368 -114.42 52.99 -5.83
C GLN A 368 -115.23 52.40 -6.99
N ASN A 369 -116.52 52.67 -7.08
CA ASN A 369 -117.35 52.17 -8.18
C ASN A 369 -116.95 52.81 -9.53
N GLU A 370 -116.61 54.10 -9.56
CA GLU A 370 -116.08 54.78 -10.75
C GLU A 370 -114.65 54.32 -11.10
N LEU A 371 -113.79 54.09 -10.09
CA LEU A 371 -112.46 53.53 -10.27
C LEU A 371 -112.50 52.10 -10.83
N GLU A 372 -113.46 51.29 -10.40
CA GLU A 372 -113.67 49.94 -10.93
C GLU A 372 -114.20 49.96 -12.36
N ALA A 373 -115.05 50.92 -12.72
CA ALA A 373 -115.54 51.10 -14.10
C ALA A 373 -114.40 51.52 -15.05
N LEU A 374 -113.61 52.52 -14.67
CA LEU A 374 -112.42 52.95 -15.41
C LEU A 374 -111.30 51.88 -15.40
N GLY A 375 -111.20 51.12 -14.31
CA GLY A 375 -110.31 49.97 -14.18
C GLY A 375 -110.67 48.85 -15.16
N ARG A 376 -111.96 48.58 -15.38
CA ARG A 376 -112.44 47.60 -16.38
C ARG A 376 -112.16 48.04 -17.82
N GLU A 377 -112.29 49.34 -18.15
CA GLU A 377 -111.89 49.88 -19.46
C GLU A 377 -110.38 49.80 -19.69
N ARG A 378 -109.59 50.18 -18.69
CA ARG A 378 -108.12 50.08 -18.73
C ARG A 378 -107.63 48.63 -18.82
N TRP A 379 -108.29 47.71 -18.13
CA TRP A 379 -107.99 46.27 -18.13
C TRP A 379 -108.18 45.59 -19.49
N ASN A 380 -109.01 46.13 -20.38
CA ASN A 380 -109.18 45.60 -21.74
C ASN A 380 -108.10 46.06 -22.73
N ILE A 381 -107.38 47.14 -22.43
CA ILE A 381 -106.30 47.71 -23.27
C ILE A 381 -104.91 47.23 -22.81
N GLN A 382 -104.72 47.10 -21.49
CA GLN A 382 -103.46 46.72 -20.83
C GLN A 382 -102.88 45.31 -21.14
N PRO A 383 -103.64 44.25 -21.51
CA PRO A 383 -103.08 42.92 -21.68
C PRO A 383 -102.10 42.82 -22.85
N LYS A 384 -102.33 43.57 -23.94
CA LYS A 384 -101.49 43.49 -25.16
C LYS A 384 -100.14 44.21 -25.00
N GLU A 385 -100.09 45.29 -24.23
CA GLU A 385 -98.85 46.05 -23.96
C GLU A 385 -98.11 45.50 -22.72
N SER A 386 -98.84 45.08 -21.69
CA SER A 386 -98.26 44.50 -20.46
C SER A 386 -97.70 43.09 -20.67
N GLN A 387 -98.35 42.23 -21.48
CA GLN A 387 -97.77 40.92 -21.81
C GLN A 387 -96.46 41.06 -22.59
N GLY A 388 -96.37 42.01 -23.53
CA GLY A 388 -95.16 42.23 -24.32
C GLY A 388 -93.97 42.70 -23.46
N PHE A 389 -94.22 43.67 -22.57
CA PHE A 389 -93.19 44.15 -21.65
C PHE A 389 -92.80 43.11 -20.59
N ALA A 390 -93.77 42.40 -20.01
CA ALA A 390 -93.50 41.32 -19.06
C ALA A 390 -92.70 40.16 -19.70
N HIS A 391 -93.00 39.79 -20.95
CA HIS A 391 -92.22 38.80 -21.69
C HIS A 391 -90.78 39.27 -21.93
N LEU A 392 -90.59 40.56 -22.25
CA LEU A 392 -89.27 41.14 -22.45
C LEU A 392 -88.45 41.17 -21.15
N LEU A 393 -89.09 41.54 -20.03
CA LEU A 393 -88.47 41.54 -18.71
C LEU A 393 -88.10 40.13 -18.24
N SER A 394 -88.99 39.16 -18.46
CA SER A 394 -88.74 37.73 -18.16
C SER A 394 -87.58 37.17 -19.00
N ARG A 395 -87.48 37.56 -20.27
CA ARG A 395 -86.39 37.13 -21.15
C ARG A 395 -85.06 37.80 -20.78
N TYR A 396 -85.10 39.06 -20.34
CA TYR A 396 -83.93 39.78 -19.80
C TYR A 396 -83.45 39.18 -18.48
N SER A 397 -84.35 38.90 -17.53
CA SER A 397 -83.99 38.27 -16.25
C SER A 397 -83.44 36.88 -16.46
N HIS A 398 -84.02 36.09 -17.38
CA HIS A 398 -83.51 34.76 -17.70
C HIS A 398 -82.12 34.81 -18.33
N LEU A 399 -81.86 35.73 -19.27
CA LEU A 399 -80.52 35.89 -19.87
C LEU A 399 -79.48 36.30 -18.82
N ARG A 400 -79.84 37.22 -17.93
CA ARG A 400 -78.99 37.67 -16.82
C ARG A 400 -78.65 36.52 -15.86
N GLU A 401 -79.65 35.72 -15.49
CA GLU A 401 -79.46 34.58 -14.59
C GLU A 401 -78.61 33.49 -15.25
N SER A 402 -78.80 33.22 -16.54
CA SER A 402 -77.96 32.29 -17.30
C SER A 402 -76.49 32.72 -17.33
N ILE A 403 -76.20 34.02 -17.51
CA ILE A 403 -74.81 34.53 -17.47
C ILE A 403 -74.23 34.45 -16.06
N ARG A 404 -75.04 34.75 -15.02
CA ARG A 404 -74.64 34.63 -13.62
C ARG A 404 -74.27 33.18 -13.27
N SER A 405 -75.10 32.21 -13.70
CA SER A 405 -74.83 30.78 -13.50
C SER A 405 -73.51 30.38 -14.15
N ILE A 406 -73.28 30.78 -15.41
CA ILE A 406 -72.04 30.44 -16.14
C ILE A 406 -70.81 31.07 -15.48
N ARG A 407 -70.87 32.34 -15.04
CA ARG A 407 -69.76 32.99 -14.32
C ARG A 407 -69.50 32.33 -12.97
N SER A 408 -70.55 32.01 -12.23
CA SER A 408 -70.41 31.35 -10.92
C SER A 408 -69.78 29.96 -11.06
N GLU A 409 -70.22 29.18 -12.04
CA GLU A 409 -69.79 27.79 -12.22
C GLU A 409 -68.39 27.68 -12.85
N VAL A 410 -68.05 28.56 -13.80
CA VAL A 410 -66.77 28.48 -14.53
C VAL A 410 -65.71 29.41 -13.95
N LEU A 411 -66.06 30.63 -13.51
CA LEU A 411 -65.11 31.66 -13.10
C LEU A 411 -65.08 31.90 -11.58
N GLY A 412 -66.03 31.36 -10.82
CA GLY A 412 -66.10 31.53 -9.36
C GLY A 412 -66.51 32.93 -8.90
N ASP A 413 -66.99 33.78 -9.82
CA ASP A 413 -67.39 35.17 -9.56
C ASP A 413 -68.91 35.33 -9.76
N SER A 414 -69.59 35.78 -8.71
CA SER A 414 -71.06 35.92 -8.67
C SER A 414 -71.53 37.38 -8.63
N SER A 415 -70.62 38.35 -8.82
CA SER A 415 -70.96 39.77 -8.77
C SER A 415 -71.66 40.24 -10.05
N VAL A 416 -73.00 40.30 -10.01
CA VAL A 416 -73.82 40.95 -11.05
C VAL A 416 -74.85 41.86 -10.37
N SER A 417 -74.75 43.17 -10.62
CA SER A 417 -75.66 44.21 -10.09
C SER A 417 -77.14 43.91 -10.34
N THR A 418 -77.99 44.30 -9.39
CA THR A 418 -79.43 43.96 -9.27
C THR A 418 -80.36 45.08 -9.69
N ASP A 419 -80.14 45.69 -10.84
CA ASP A 419 -81.06 46.72 -11.34
C ASP A 419 -82.24 46.10 -12.09
N THR A 420 -83.46 46.40 -11.63
CA THR A 420 -84.73 46.06 -12.29
C THR A 420 -85.21 47.26 -13.12
N ALA A 421 -85.30 47.05 -14.44
CA ALA A 421 -85.76 48.06 -15.39
C ALA A 421 -87.25 48.39 -15.21
N ARG A 422 -87.61 49.68 -15.27
CA ARG A 422 -89.00 50.17 -15.12
C ARG A 422 -89.68 50.46 -16.46
N ASP A 423 -88.92 50.59 -17.55
CA ASP A 423 -89.44 50.91 -18.89
C ASP A 423 -88.62 50.24 -20.03
N ILE A 424 -89.20 50.15 -21.24
CA ILE A 424 -88.61 49.48 -22.42
C ILE A 424 -87.26 50.11 -22.83
N ARG A 425 -87.13 51.44 -22.70
CA ARG A 425 -85.88 52.16 -23.00
C ARG A 425 -84.77 51.83 -22.00
N GLU A 426 -85.09 51.65 -20.73
CA GLU A 426 -84.14 51.21 -19.70
C GLU A 426 -83.67 49.78 -19.95
N VAL A 427 -84.56 48.86 -20.36
CA VAL A 427 -84.16 47.49 -20.72
C VAL A 427 -83.12 47.50 -21.84
N GLN A 428 -83.30 48.32 -22.88
CA GLN A 428 -82.34 48.43 -23.98
C GLN A 428 -81.00 49.03 -23.55
N GLN A 429 -81.00 50.04 -22.69
CA GLN A 429 -79.76 50.64 -22.17
C GLN A 429 -79.00 49.66 -21.27
N LEU A 430 -79.69 48.97 -20.36
CA LEU A 430 -79.09 47.94 -19.51
C LEU A 430 -78.57 46.74 -20.30
N LEU A 431 -79.27 46.34 -21.37
CA LEU A 431 -78.80 45.28 -22.26
C LEU A 431 -77.47 45.65 -22.94
N ASN A 432 -77.34 46.88 -23.44
CA ASN A 432 -76.13 47.33 -24.14
C ASN A 432 -74.98 47.67 -23.20
N ASN A 433 -75.26 48.30 -22.06
CA ASN A 433 -74.23 48.83 -21.17
C ASN A 433 -73.81 47.85 -20.07
N GLN A 434 -74.68 46.92 -19.67
CA GLN A 434 -74.38 45.96 -18.61
C GLN A 434 -74.26 44.54 -19.18
N ILE A 435 -75.29 43.99 -19.81
CA ILE A 435 -75.29 42.58 -20.25
C ILE A 435 -74.23 42.30 -21.32
N ARG A 436 -74.13 43.15 -22.36
CA ARG A 436 -73.21 42.93 -23.49
C ARG A 436 -71.72 42.91 -23.08
N PRO A 437 -71.19 43.87 -22.29
CA PRO A 437 -69.83 43.76 -21.77
C PRO A 437 -69.67 42.62 -20.77
N LEU A 438 -70.71 42.28 -19.99
CA LEU A 438 -70.69 41.11 -19.10
C LEU A 438 -70.49 39.81 -19.89
N ILE A 439 -71.21 39.63 -21.01
CA ILE A 439 -71.06 38.49 -21.91
C ILE A 439 -69.63 38.40 -22.45
N ASN A 440 -69.10 39.52 -22.97
CA ASN A 440 -67.74 39.54 -23.54
C ASN A 440 -66.67 39.25 -22.48
N SER A 441 -66.82 39.81 -21.28
CA SER A 441 -65.94 39.53 -20.13
C SER A 441 -66.01 38.06 -19.71
N THR A 442 -67.22 37.49 -19.66
CA THR A 442 -67.43 36.07 -19.33
C THR A 442 -66.78 35.17 -20.38
N TYR A 443 -66.96 35.48 -21.67
CA TYR A 443 -66.35 34.74 -22.77
C TYR A 443 -64.81 34.79 -22.72
N SER A 444 -64.24 35.98 -22.50
CA SER A 444 -62.79 36.14 -22.34
C SER A 444 -62.25 35.37 -21.13
N GLY A 445 -62.97 35.35 -20.01
CA GLY A 445 -62.60 34.58 -18.84
C GLY A 445 -62.62 33.07 -19.10
N ILE A 446 -63.65 32.58 -19.80
CA ILE A 446 -63.76 31.16 -20.17
C ILE A 446 -62.59 30.76 -21.07
N GLU A 447 -62.24 31.56 -22.09
CA GLU A 447 -61.10 31.24 -22.96
C GLU A 447 -59.75 31.33 -22.25
N ALA A 448 -59.58 32.25 -21.30
CA ALA A 448 -58.38 32.30 -20.46
C ALA A 448 -58.24 31.02 -19.63
N LYS A 449 -59.30 30.59 -18.94
CA LYS A 449 -59.30 29.38 -18.11
C LYS A 449 -59.12 28.10 -18.94
N LYS A 450 -59.69 28.06 -20.15
CA LYS A 450 -59.46 26.98 -21.11
C LYS A 450 -58.00 26.91 -21.58
N SER A 451 -57.35 28.07 -21.79
CA SER A 451 -55.92 28.12 -22.12
C SER A 451 -55.04 27.67 -20.95
N GLU A 452 -55.39 28.07 -19.72
CA GLU A 452 -54.71 27.66 -18.49
C GLU A 452 -54.75 26.14 -18.31
N ILE A 453 -55.95 25.54 -18.35
CA ILE A 453 -56.13 24.08 -18.27
C ILE A 453 -55.34 23.35 -19.37
N ARG A 454 -55.32 23.90 -20.60
CA ARG A 454 -54.56 23.31 -21.71
C ARG A 454 -53.05 23.33 -21.42
N ASN A 455 -52.54 24.41 -20.85
CA ASN A 455 -51.14 24.52 -20.44
C ASN A 455 -50.82 23.54 -19.31
N GLU A 456 -51.68 23.43 -18.29
CA GLU A 456 -51.52 22.45 -17.21
C GLU A 456 -51.47 21.02 -17.75
N ILE A 457 -52.40 20.63 -18.63
CA ILE A 457 -52.38 19.32 -19.31
C ILE A 457 -51.05 19.11 -20.05
N GLY A 458 -50.54 20.14 -20.73
CA GLY A 458 -49.24 20.10 -21.39
C GLY A 458 -48.09 19.82 -20.41
N THR A 459 -48.05 20.52 -19.28
CA THR A 459 -47.01 20.30 -18.25
C THR A 459 -47.10 18.91 -17.63
N VAL A 460 -48.31 18.40 -17.39
CA VAL A 460 -48.51 17.04 -16.87
C VAL A 460 -48.04 16.00 -17.89
N ARG A 461 -48.37 16.17 -19.17
CA ARG A 461 -47.88 15.28 -20.23
C ARG A 461 -46.35 15.28 -20.35
N GLN A 462 -45.71 16.45 -20.24
CA GLN A 462 -44.25 16.53 -20.22
C GLN A 462 -43.65 15.80 -19.02
N LYS A 463 -44.26 15.93 -17.83
CA LYS A 463 -43.85 15.18 -16.64
C LYS A 463 -43.98 13.67 -16.86
N ILE A 464 -45.10 13.20 -17.41
CA ILE A 464 -45.31 11.78 -17.73
C ILE A 464 -44.21 11.26 -18.67
N ASN A 465 -43.94 11.95 -19.79
CA ASN A 465 -42.84 11.55 -20.69
C ASN A 465 -41.48 11.52 -19.98
N SER A 466 -41.20 12.48 -19.10
CA SER A 466 -39.94 12.50 -18.33
C SER A 466 -39.84 11.34 -17.33
N PHE A 467 -40.98 10.84 -16.84
CA PHE A 467 -41.03 9.66 -15.98
C PHE A 467 -40.88 8.38 -16.79
N ASP A 468 -41.49 8.28 -17.97
CA ASP A 468 -41.33 7.13 -18.86
C ASP A 468 -39.89 6.93 -19.31
N ILE A 469 -39.20 8.01 -19.69
CA ILE A 469 -37.76 7.95 -20.03
C ILE A 469 -36.93 7.48 -18.82
N ARG A 470 -37.21 8.01 -17.63
CA ARG A 470 -36.52 7.58 -16.40
C ARG A 470 -36.80 6.12 -16.06
N MET A 471 -38.04 5.66 -16.22
CA MET A 471 -38.44 4.28 -16.00
C MET A 471 -37.69 3.34 -16.95
N GLN A 472 -37.54 3.73 -18.22
CA GLN A 472 -36.79 2.95 -19.20
C GLN A 472 -35.31 2.83 -18.83
N VAL A 473 -34.67 3.94 -18.43
CA VAL A 473 -33.26 3.94 -17.98
C VAL A 473 -33.06 3.06 -16.75
N GLU A 474 -33.96 3.13 -15.75
CA GLU A 474 -33.86 2.28 -14.57
C GLU A 474 -34.12 0.79 -14.89
N ASN A 475 -35.00 0.48 -15.83
CA ASN A 475 -35.20 -0.88 -16.31
C ASN A 475 -33.96 -1.44 -17.02
N GLU A 476 -33.25 -0.64 -17.81
CA GLU A 476 -31.98 -1.03 -18.44
C GLU A 476 -30.89 -1.26 -17.39
N LYS A 477 -30.75 -0.35 -16.40
CA LYS A 477 -29.83 -0.55 -15.27
C LYS A 477 -30.14 -1.82 -14.49
N LEU A 478 -31.42 -2.13 -14.26
CA LEU A 478 -31.83 -3.36 -13.59
C LEU A 478 -31.46 -4.60 -14.41
N ALA A 479 -31.64 -4.55 -15.74
CA ALA A 479 -31.25 -5.64 -16.63
C ALA A 479 -29.73 -5.88 -16.61
N ASP A 480 -28.93 -4.81 -16.61
CA ASP A 480 -27.47 -4.91 -16.54
C ASP A 480 -26.98 -5.41 -15.17
N SER A 481 -27.57 -4.93 -14.07
CA SER A 481 -27.31 -5.47 -12.73
C SER A 481 -27.64 -6.97 -12.63
N LYS A 482 -28.75 -7.42 -13.23
CA LYS A 482 -29.09 -8.86 -13.30
C LYS A 482 -28.06 -9.66 -14.12
N ARG A 483 -27.56 -9.10 -15.23
CA ARG A 483 -26.51 -9.74 -16.05
C ARG A 483 -25.19 -9.84 -15.29
N MET A 484 -24.78 -8.78 -14.59
CA MET A 484 -23.61 -8.77 -13.72
C MET A 484 -23.72 -9.81 -12.61
N LEU A 485 -24.87 -9.87 -11.93
CA LEU A 485 -25.10 -10.85 -10.87
C LEU A 485 -24.99 -12.29 -11.39
N LYS A 486 -25.54 -12.58 -12.58
CA LYS A 486 -25.41 -13.90 -13.21
C LYS A 486 -23.96 -14.23 -13.59
N ARG A 487 -23.19 -13.27 -14.10
CA ARG A 487 -21.75 -13.45 -14.39
C ARG A 487 -20.96 -13.72 -13.12
N ASN A 488 -21.21 -12.96 -12.05
CA ASN A 488 -20.56 -13.17 -10.76
C ASN A 488 -20.88 -14.55 -10.20
N GLN A 489 -22.14 -14.98 -10.25
CA GLN A 489 -22.55 -16.30 -9.79
C GLN A 489 -21.85 -17.43 -10.56
N LEU A 490 -21.71 -17.31 -11.89
CA LEU A 490 -20.93 -18.25 -12.70
C LEU A 490 -19.44 -18.22 -12.37
N SER A 491 -18.87 -17.05 -12.09
CA SER A 491 -17.47 -16.94 -11.66
C SER A 491 -17.24 -17.60 -10.30
N TYR A 492 -18.15 -17.43 -9.34
CA TYR A 492 -18.09 -18.11 -8.05
C TYR A 492 -18.19 -19.63 -8.22
N GLN A 493 -19.11 -20.12 -9.04
CA GLN A 493 -19.24 -21.56 -9.32
C GLN A 493 -17.95 -22.15 -9.90
N ARG A 494 -17.36 -21.49 -10.91
CA ARG A 494 -16.07 -21.93 -11.48
C ARG A 494 -14.96 -21.94 -10.43
N LYS A 495 -14.83 -20.87 -9.64
CA LYS A 495 -13.83 -20.82 -8.56
C LYS A 495 -14.01 -21.95 -7.55
N THR A 496 -15.26 -22.30 -7.20
CA THR A 496 -15.53 -23.41 -6.29
C THR A 496 -15.22 -24.77 -6.91
N GLU A 497 -15.48 -24.95 -8.21
CA GLU A 497 -15.13 -26.15 -8.96
C GLU A 497 -13.61 -26.31 -9.06
N ASP A 498 -12.89 -25.23 -9.41
CA ASP A 498 -11.42 -25.20 -9.47
C ASP A 498 -10.80 -25.55 -8.11
N GLN A 499 -11.31 -24.97 -7.01
CA GLN A 499 -10.88 -25.30 -5.65
C GLN A 499 -11.17 -26.76 -5.27
N CYS A 500 -12.28 -27.33 -5.76
CA CYS A 500 -12.60 -28.74 -5.54
C CYS A 500 -11.62 -29.64 -6.28
N HIS A 501 -11.31 -29.34 -7.54
CA HIS A 501 -10.31 -30.05 -8.33
C HIS A 501 -8.91 -29.97 -7.71
N GLU A 502 -8.51 -28.79 -7.24
CA GLU A 502 -7.21 -28.61 -6.59
C GLU A 502 -7.12 -29.39 -5.28
N ARG A 503 -8.17 -29.37 -4.45
CA ARG A 503 -8.25 -30.22 -3.25
C ARG A 503 -8.14 -31.70 -3.61
N GLN A 504 -8.81 -32.15 -4.67
CA GLN A 504 -8.76 -33.54 -5.09
C GLN A 504 -7.36 -33.95 -5.56
N ASN A 505 -6.66 -33.08 -6.31
CA ASN A 505 -5.28 -33.31 -6.71
C ASN A 505 -4.33 -33.40 -5.51
N VAL A 506 -4.51 -32.54 -4.50
CA VAL A 506 -3.73 -32.59 -3.26
C VAL A 506 -3.99 -33.90 -2.50
N VAL A 507 -5.25 -34.33 -2.39
CA VAL A 507 -5.62 -35.61 -1.76
C VAL A 507 -4.96 -36.78 -2.48
N SER A 508 -5.04 -36.86 -3.82
CA SER A 508 -4.36 -37.92 -4.58
C SER A 508 -2.85 -37.90 -4.42
N LYS A 509 -2.25 -36.71 -4.23
CA LYS A 509 -0.81 -36.60 -3.98
C LYS A 509 -0.44 -37.07 -2.57
N ILE A 510 -1.28 -36.79 -1.57
CA ILE A 510 -1.11 -37.31 -0.21
C ILE A 510 -1.20 -38.84 -0.22
N GLU A 511 -2.21 -39.41 -0.88
CA GLU A 511 -2.35 -40.87 -1.00
C GLU A 511 -1.11 -41.52 -1.64
N ASN A 512 -0.56 -40.91 -2.70
CA ASN A 512 0.67 -41.40 -3.33
C ASN A 512 1.88 -41.34 -2.38
N LEU A 513 2.02 -40.26 -1.61
CA LEU A 513 3.11 -40.12 -0.62
C LEU A 513 2.94 -41.08 0.56
N GLU A 514 1.72 -41.36 0.99
CA GLU A 514 1.43 -42.36 2.02
C GLU A 514 1.82 -43.77 1.53
N ASN A 515 1.47 -44.11 0.29
CA ASN A 515 1.88 -45.37 -0.33
C ASN A 515 3.41 -45.50 -0.44
N GLU A 516 4.10 -44.42 -0.84
CA GLU A 516 5.57 -44.39 -0.92
C GLU A 516 6.20 -44.54 0.48
N LYS A 517 5.65 -43.84 1.48
CA LYS A 517 6.07 -43.98 2.88
C LYS A 517 5.91 -45.42 3.37
N GLU A 518 4.77 -46.06 3.13
CA GLU A 518 4.57 -47.47 3.50
C GLU A 518 5.60 -48.40 2.84
N MET A 519 5.93 -48.17 1.58
CA MET A 519 6.95 -48.93 0.87
C MET A 519 8.34 -48.73 1.48
N LEU A 520 8.71 -47.50 1.81
CA LEU A 520 9.96 -47.20 2.49
C LEU A 520 10.02 -47.83 3.89
N GLU A 521 8.92 -47.82 4.65
CA GLU A 521 8.85 -48.49 5.95
C GLU A 521 8.95 -50.02 5.85
N ARG A 522 8.46 -50.62 4.76
CA ARG A 522 8.70 -52.05 4.47
C ARG A 522 10.17 -52.30 4.16
N ASN A 523 10.76 -51.50 3.27
CA ASN A 523 12.17 -51.63 2.91
C ASN A 523 13.09 -51.45 4.13
N GLN A 524 12.79 -50.51 5.02
CA GLN A 524 13.55 -50.29 6.25
C GLN A 524 13.48 -51.50 7.19
N ARG A 525 12.30 -52.14 7.31
CA ARG A 525 12.13 -53.39 8.05
C ARG A 525 12.93 -54.54 7.45
N ASP A 526 13.03 -54.61 6.13
CA ASP A 526 13.81 -55.65 5.46
C ASP A 526 15.32 -55.40 5.58
N ILE A 527 15.77 -54.15 5.48
CA ILE A 527 17.17 -53.76 5.77
C ILE A 527 17.55 -54.14 7.20
N THR A 528 16.73 -53.78 8.19
CA THR A 528 17.01 -54.12 9.60
C THR A 528 17.03 -55.64 9.84
N LYS A 529 16.21 -56.43 9.16
CA LYS A 529 16.33 -57.90 9.18
C LYS A 529 17.63 -58.38 8.56
N MET A 530 17.99 -57.85 7.38
CA MET A 530 19.26 -58.21 6.74
C MET A 530 20.47 -57.85 7.60
N GLU A 531 20.44 -56.72 8.32
CA GLU A 531 21.48 -56.35 9.28
C GLU A 531 21.58 -57.34 10.45
N GLN A 532 20.44 -57.80 10.98
CA GLN A 532 20.40 -58.84 12.02
C GLN A 532 20.97 -60.17 11.52
N ASP A 533 20.59 -60.59 10.30
CA ASP A 533 21.10 -61.81 9.69
C ASP A 533 22.61 -61.73 9.42
N LEU A 534 23.10 -60.56 8.98
CA LEU A 534 24.52 -60.32 8.75
C LEU A 534 25.31 -60.35 10.07
N GLU A 535 24.77 -59.77 11.14
CA GLU A 535 25.36 -59.82 12.48
C GLU A 535 25.41 -61.25 13.02
N MET A 536 24.36 -62.04 12.79
CA MET A 536 24.33 -63.47 13.15
C MET A 536 25.39 -64.26 12.38
N ALA A 537 25.48 -64.06 11.06
CA ALA A 537 26.50 -64.71 10.22
C ALA A 537 27.93 -64.30 10.64
N ARG A 538 28.14 -63.05 11.07
CA ARG A 538 29.44 -62.60 11.62
C ARG A 538 29.80 -63.32 12.91
N ARG A 539 28.84 -63.54 13.81
CA ARG A 539 29.05 -64.33 15.03
C ARG A 539 29.39 -65.78 14.71
N ASP A 540 28.63 -66.41 13.81
CA ASP A 540 28.92 -67.78 13.38
C ASP A 540 30.33 -67.90 12.76
N LEU A 541 30.75 -66.90 11.97
CA LEU A 541 32.11 -66.83 11.43
C LEU A 541 33.17 -66.64 12.51
N TYR A 542 32.89 -65.85 13.56
CA TYR A 542 33.79 -65.69 14.69
C TYR A 542 33.94 -67.01 15.46
N ASP A 543 32.82 -67.66 15.80
CA ASP A 543 32.80 -68.94 16.53
C ASP A 543 33.50 -70.05 15.74
N THR A 544 33.30 -70.11 14.42
CA THR A 544 34.01 -71.09 13.57
C THR A 544 35.50 -70.81 13.50
N LYS A 545 35.92 -69.54 13.43
CA LYS A 545 37.34 -69.15 13.48
C LYS A 545 37.97 -69.51 14.83
N GLU A 546 37.26 -69.31 15.93
CA GLU A 546 37.70 -69.70 17.27
C GLU A 546 37.87 -71.21 17.37
N LYS A 547 36.89 -72.00 16.94
CA LYS A 547 36.99 -73.48 16.87
C LYS A 547 38.15 -73.96 16.00
N ILE A 548 38.40 -73.29 14.87
CA ILE A 548 39.55 -73.60 14.01
C ILE A 548 40.86 -73.32 14.75
N ASN A 549 40.98 -72.17 15.44
CA ASN A 549 42.16 -71.84 16.23
C ASN A 549 42.40 -72.81 17.39
N GLU A 550 41.35 -73.18 18.12
CA GLU A 550 41.42 -74.23 19.16
C GLU A 550 41.87 -75.57 18.57
N GLY A 551 41.34 -75.93 17.40
CA GLY A 551 41.79 -77.10 16.64
C GLY A 551 43.27 -77.03 16.27
N PHE A 552 43.74 -75.88 15.77
CA PHE A 552 45.16 -75.65 15.46
C PHE A 552 46.04 -75.76 16.71
N LEU A 553 45.65 -75.14 17.83
CA LEU A 553 46.38 -75.24 19.10
C LEU A 553 46.46 -76.70 19.58
N SER A 554 45.35 -77.44 19.54
CA SER A 554 45.35 -78.87 19.92
C SER A 554 46.24 -79.72 19.01
N PHE A 555 46.31 -79.36 17.72
CA PHE A 555 47.18 -80.03 16.75
C PHE A 555 48.65 -79.68 16.97
N GLU A 556 48.98 -78.42 17.28
CA GLU A 556 50.32 -77.99 17.67
C GLU A 556 50.77 -78.69 18.95
N GLU A 557 49.92 -78.78 19.97
CA GLU A 557 50.18 -79.54 21.20
C GLU A 557 50.41 -81.03 20.89
N HIS A 558 49.61 -81.61 19.99
CA HIS A 558 49.79 -83.00 19.56
C HIS A 558 51.14 -83.20 18.85
N ILE A 559 51.52 -82.32 17.92
CA ILE A 559 52.83 -82.34 17.26
C ILE A 559 53.96 -82.18 18.28
N ALA A 560 53.85 -81.23 19.21
CA ALA A 560 54.85 -81.01 20.25
C ALA A 560 55.02 -82.25 21.14
N SER A 561 53.93 -82.94 21.48
CA SER A 561 53.96 -84.19 22.24
C SER A 561 54.64 -85.34 21.47
N GLN A 562 54.38 -85.44 20.16
CA GLN A 562 55.00 -86.44 19.27
C GLN A 562 56.50 -86.18 19.05
N LEU A 563 56.92 -84.92 19.03
CA LEU A 563 58.32 -84.51 18.86
C LEU A 563 59.14 -84.54 20.16
N SER A 564 58.48 -84.52 21.33
CA SER A 564 59.12 -84.63 22.65
C SER A 564 59.90 -85.95 22.82
N GLY A 565 59.31 -87.08 22.41
CA GLY A 565 59.98 -88.39 22.50
C GLY A 565 61.28 -88.48 21.68
N PRO A 566 61.26 -88.14 20.37
CA PRO A 566 62.45 -88.07 19.54
C PRO A 566 63.50 -87.07 20.05
N ALA A 567 63.07 -85.91 20.59
CA ALA A 567 63.98 -84.91 21.14
C ALA A 567 64.76 -85.42 22.36
N GLU A 568 64.09 -86.11 23.30
CA GLU A 568 64.77 -86.75 24.44
C GLU A 568 65.74 -87.86 23.99
N ILE A 569 65.40 -88.61 22.94
CA ILE A 569 66.28 -89.64 22.38
C ILE A 569 67.54 -89.00 21.77
N ILE A 570 67.39 -87.91 21.02
CA ILE A 570 68.51 -87.17 20.43
C ILE A 570 69.41 -86.58 21.53
N ASP A 571 68.85 -86.00 22.60
CA ASP A 571 69.64 -85.47 23.70
C ASP A 571 70.39 -86.58 24.46
N ARG A 572 69.76 -87.74 24.68
CA ARG A 572 70.46 -88.91 25.24
C ARG A 572 71.58 -89.41 24.33
N MET A 573 71.35 -89.48 23.02
CA MET A 573 72.40 -89.84 22.05
C MET A 573 73.55 -88.83 22.08
N ARG A 574 73.25 -87.54 22.22
CA ARG A 574 74.26 -86.47 22.30
C ARG A 574 75.13 -86.60 23.55
N ILE A 575 74.53 -86.92 24.69
CA ILE A 575 75.26 -87.19 25.94
C ILE A 575 76.19 -88.41 25.76
N VAL A 576 75.69 -89.50 25.17
CA VAL A 576 76.49 -90.71 24.90
C VAL A 576 77.65 -90.42 23.94
N VAL A 577 77.43 -89.61 22.90
CA VAL A 577 78.50 -89.19 21.97
C VAL A 577 79.57 -88.39 22.72
N VAL A 578 79.19 -87.43 23.56
CA VAL A 578 80.14 -86.63 24.34
C VAL A 578 80.93 -87.49 25.34
N GLU A 579 80.29 -88.46 26.00
CA GLU A 579 80.99 -89.43 26.87
C GLU A 579 81.92 -90.36 26.10
N SER A 580 81.52 -90.77 24.89
CA SER A 580 82.37 -91.58 24.02
C SER A 580 83.59 -90.79 23.50
N GLU A 581 83.44 -89.50 23.19
CA GLU A 581 84.56 -88.62 22.82
C GLU A 581 85.52 -88.42 24.00
N LYS A 582 84.99 -88.27 25.21
CA LYS A 582 85.79 -88.09 26.43
C LYS A 582 86.61 -89.34 26.77
N THR A 583 86.00 -90.53 26.66
CA THR A 583 86.69 -91.81 26.84
C THR A 583 87.69 -92.09 25.72
N MET A 584 87.42 -91.69 24.47
CA MET A 584 88.37 -91.80 23.37
C MET A 584 89.56 -90.84 23.54
N ALA A 585 89.33 -89.64 24.07
CA ALA A 585 90.39 -88.69 24.43
C ALA A 585 91.27 -89.21 25.58
N GLU A 586 90.68 -89.86 26.59
CA GLU A 586 91.42 -90.53 27.67
C GLU A 586 92.22 -91.74 27.18
N PHE A 587 91.67 -92.52 26.24
CA PHE A 587 92.36 -93.64 25.63
C PHE A 587 93.55 -93.17 24.78
N LEU A 588 93.38 -92.11 23.98
CA LEU A 588 94.47 -91.49 23.21
C LEU A 588 95.53 -90.88 24.12
N HIS A 589 95.14 -90.26 25.24
CA HIS A 589 96.07 -89.74 26.24
C HIS A 589 96.90 -90.85 26.89
N ASN A 590 96.27 -91.96 27.27
CA ASN A 590 96.97 -93.12 27.83
C ASN A 590 97.85 -93.85 26.80
N PHE A 591 97.39 -93.96 25.55
CA PHE A 591 98.19 -94.51 24.45
C PHE A 591 99.45 -93.68 24.21
N TYR A 592 99.34 -92.34 24.23
CA TYR A 592 100.48 -91.43 24.08
C TYR A 592 101.45 -91.51 25.27
N LYS A 593 100.94 -91.76 26.47
CA LYS A 593 101.74 -91.93 27.70
C LYS A 593 102.54 -93.24 27.68
N VAL A 594 101.91 -94.36 27.33
CA VAL A 594 102.57 -95.68 27.19
C VAL A 594 103.60 -95.67 26.06
N HIS A 595 103.31 -95.01 24.94
CA HIS A 595 104.24 -94.91 23.82
C HIS A 595 105.45 -94.00 24.10
N LYS A 596 105.34 -93.10 25.09
CA LYS A 596 106.43 -92.23 25.56
C LYS A 596 107.33 -92.95 26.58
N GLU A 597 106.77 -93.86 27.39
CA GLU A 597 107.53 -94.68 28.35
C GLU A 597 108.30 -95.85 27.70
N LEU A 598 107.95 -96.25 26.46
CA LEU A 598 108.68 -97.27 25.68
C LEU A 598 109.86 -96.71 24.84
N ARG A 599 110.19 -95.42 24.94
CA ARG A 599 111.28 -94.75 24.19
C ARG A 599 112.40 -94.16 25.08
N THR A 600 112.38 -94.46 26.37
CA THR A 600 113.42 -94.15 27.36
C THR A 600 113.71 -95.40 28.16
#